data_AF-I2Q701-F1
#
_entry.id   AF-I2Q701-F1
#
_cell.length_a   1.000
_cell.length_b   1.000
_cell.length_c   1.000
_cell.angle_alpha   90.00
_cell.angle_beta   90.00
_cell.angle_gamma   90.00
#
_symmetry.space_group_name_H-M   'P 1'
#
loop_
_entity.id
_entity.type
_entity.pdbx_description
1 polymer ?
#
loop_
_entity_poly.entity_id
_entity_poly.type
_entity_poly.pdbx_seq_one_letter_code
_entity_poly.pdbx_strand_id
1 'polypeptide(L)' 'MSFTLRKPAPLGVEPEFDCIFCDKEALRSSEAARTETTRTVEVFCRHCGARQTVTTKRSPDGKNWELAD' A
#
# COMPACT_ATOMS: atom_id res chain seq x y z
N MET A 1 -10.30 -2.24 6.40
CA MET A 1 -9.31 -1.54 5.55
C MET A 1 -9.95 -1.25 4.20
N SER A 2 -9.64 -0.12 3.55
CA SER A 2 -10.24 0.32 2.28
C SER A 2 -9.42 -0.04 1.03
N PHE A 3 -8.20 -0.54 1.22
CA PHE A 3 -7.24 -0.85 0.16
C PHE A 3 -6.52 -2.16 0.44
N THR A 4 -6.12 -2.86 -0.62
CA THR A 4 -5.31 -4.08 -0.54
C THR A 4 -4.06 -3.95 -1.40
N LEU A 5 -3.00 -4.68 -1.07
CA LEU A 5 -1.85 -4.82 -1.96
C LEU A 5 -2.28 -5.59 -3.21
N ARG A 6 -2.10 -4.99 -4.39
CA ARG A 6 -2.45 -5.60 -5.66
C ARG A 6 -1.64 -6.86 -5.94
N LYS A 7 -0.34 -6.79 -5.65
CA LYS A 7 0.62 -7.89 -5.76
C LYS A 7 1.64 -7.79 -4.63
N PRO A 8 2.29 -8.91 -4.25
CA PRO A 8 3.48 -8.85 -3.41
C PRO A 8 4.52 -7.96 -4.09
N ALA A 9 4.85 -6.84 -3.47
CA ALA A 9 5.82 -5.89 -4.02
C ALA A 9 7.21 -6.23 -3.46
N PRO A 10 8.22 -6.55 -4.30
CA PRO A 10 9.59 -6.73 -3.83
C PRO A 10 10.10 -5.47 -3.12
N LEU A 11 11.07 -5.58 -2.21
CA LEU A 11 11.53 -4.41 -1.43
C LEU A 11 12.14 -3.27 -2.25
N GLY A 12 12.57 -3.56 -3.48
CA GLY A 12 13.06 -2.57 -4.45
C GLY A 12 11.97 -1.95 -5.33
N VAL A 13 10.73 -2.42 -5.23
CA VAL A 13 9.58 -1.95 -6.00
C VAL A 13 8.60 -1.26 -5.05
N GLU A 14 7.93 -0.23 -5.56
CA GLU A 14 6.95 0.49 -4.79
C GLU A 14 5.64 -0.31 -4.73
N PRO A 15 5.03 -0.47 -3.54
CA PRO A 15 3.78 -1.21 -3.41
C PRO A 15 2.62 -0.51 -4.12
N GLU A 16 1.89 -1.27 -4.92
CA GLU A 16 0.67 -0.86 -5.62
C GLU A 16 -0.57 -1.34 -4.87
N PHE A 17 -1.63 -0.55 -4.88
CA PHE A 17 -2.83 -0.81 -4.10
C PHE A 17 -4.07 -0.84 -4.99
N ASP A 18 -5.01 -1.73 -4.68
CA ASP A 18 -6.35 -1.75 -5.25
C ASP A 18 -7.37 -1.33 -4.19
N CYS A 19 -8.37 -0.57 -4.64
CA CYS A 19 -9.50 -0.14 -3.81
C CYS A 19 -10.53 -1.27 -3.69
N ILE A 20 -10.84 -1.71 -2.47
CA ILE A 20 -11.78 -2.83 -2.27
C ILE A 20 -13.23 -2.49 -2.58
N PHE A 21 -13.56 -1.19 -2.71
CA PHE A 21 -14.94 -0.76 -2.95
C PHE A 21 -15.32 -0.79 -4.43
N CYS A 22 -14.33 -0.69 -5.33
CA CYS A 22 -14.60 -0.60 -6.76
C CYS A 22 -13.66 -1.48 -7.60
N ASP A 23 -12.80 -2.26 -6.96
CA ASP A 23 -11.82 -3.16 -7.59
C ASP A 23 -10.96 -2.44 -8.66
N LYS A 24 -10.71 -1.15 -8.44
CA LYS A 24 -9.86 -0.32 -9.29
C LYS A 24 -8.56 0.01 -8.59
N GLU A 25 -7.53 0.20 -9.40
CA GLU A 25 -6.23 0.69 -8.96
C GLU A 25 -6.40 1.99 -8.18
N ALA A 26 -5.80 2.00 -6.99
CA ALA A 26 -5.71 3.15 -6.14
C ALA A 26 -4.38 3.86 -6.38
N LEU A 27 -4.41 5.18 -6.39
CA LEU A 27 -3.22 5.98 -6.50
C LEU A 27 -2.56 6.14 -5.15
N ARG A 28 -1.23 6.10 -5.15
CA ARG A 28 -0.44 6.61 -4.04
C ARG A 28 -0.35 8.13 -4.13
N SER A 29 -0.78 8.81 -3.08
CA SER A 29 -0.81 10.26 -2.96
C SER A 29 0.50 10.83 -2.42
N SER A 30 1.01 10.28 -1.31
CA SER A 30 2.25 10.76 -0.67
C SER A 30 2.86 9.70 0.25
N GLU A 31 4.18 9.74 0.44
CA GLU A 31 4.85 8.97 1.49
C GLU A 31 4.74 9.75 2.81
N ALA A 32 4.04 9.16 3.78
CA ALA A 32 3.83 9.78 5.09
C ALA A 32 4.98 9.46 6.06
N ALA A 33 5.53 8.24 5.99
CA ALA A 33 6.70 7.85 6.75
C ALA A 33 7.41 6.65 6.10
N ARG A 34 8.73 6.58 6.24
CA ARG A 34 9.54 5.46 5.77
C ARG A 34 10.63 5.12 6.77
N THR A 35 10.72 3.84 7.12
CA THR A 35 11.78 3.25 7.93
C THR A 35 12.46 2.12 7.16
N GLU A 36 13.44 1.45 7.77
CA GLU A 36 14.10 0.29 7.17
C GLU A 36 13.14 -0.90 6.98
N THR A 37 12.13 -1.03 7.84
CA THR A 37 11.22 -2.20 7.88
C THR A 37 9.77 -1.85 7.60
N THR A 38 9.40 -0.58 7.55
CA THR A 38 8.02 -0.13 7.29
C THR A 38 7.97 1.03 6.31
N ARG A 39 6.88 1.10 5.55
CA ARG A 39 6.53 2.24 4.70
C ARG A 39 5.06 2.59 4.90
N THR A 40 4.80 3.83 5.26
CA THR A 40 3.47 4.37 5.44
C THR A 40 3.21 5.38 4.32
N VAL A 41 2.18 5.10 3.53
CA VAL A 41 1.81 5.90 2.36
C VAL A 41 0.34 6.26 2.42
N GLU A 42 -0.02 7.44 1.93
CA GLU A 42 -1.42 7.80 1.71
C GLU A 42 -1.87 7.23 0.36
N VAL A 43 -2.99 6.50 0.37
CA VAL A 43 -3.59 5.87 -0.80
C VAL A 43 -4.97 6.46 -1.04
N PHE A 44 -5.29 6.76 -2.30
CA PHE A 44 -6.53 7.38 -2.73
C PHE A 44 -7.08 6.73 -4.00
N CYS A 45 -8.36 6.39 -4.01
CA CYS A 45 -9.05 5.92 -5.20
C CYS A 45 -9.76 7.08 -5.91
N ARG A 46 -9.36 7.37 -7.15
CA ARG A 46 -10.03 8.38 -8.00
C ARG A 46 -11.45 8.00 -8.40
N HIS A 47 -11.80 6.73 -8.36
CA HIS A 47 -13.10 6.25 -8.85
C HIS A 47 -14.21 6.39 -7.80
N CYS A 48 -13.95 6.01 -6.56
CA CYS A 48 -14.93 6.06 -5.47
C CYS A 48 -14.66 7.15 -4.42
N GLY A 49 -13.53 7.86 -4.52
CA GLY A 49 -13.14 8.92 -3.58
C GLY A 49 -12.60 8.43 -2.24
N ALA A 50 -12.44 7.12 -2.05
CA ALA A 50 -11.88 6.57 -0.81
C ALA A 50 -10.43 7.04 -0.63
N ARG A 51 -10.05 7.39 0.60
CA ARG A 51 -8.67 7.71 0.98
C ARG A 51 -8.31 7.07 2.32
N GLN A 52 -7.10 6.56 2.45
CA GLN A 52 -6.61 5.98 3.70
C GLN A 52 -5.08 5.98 3.73
N THR A 53 -4.52 6.21 4.90
CA THR A 53 -3.12 5.95 5.17
C THR A 53 -2.90 4.46 5.38
N VAL A 54 -2.05 3.86 4.55
CA VAL A 54 -1.74 2.43 4.57
C VAL A 54 -0.29 2.25 4.97
N THR A 55 -0.04 1.38 5.95
CA THR A 55 1.30 0.96 6.33
C THR A 55 1.58 -0.40 5.75
N THR A 56 2.73 -0.53 5.09
CA THR A 56 3.31 -1.79 4.65
C THR A 56 4.55 -2.08 5.49
N LYS A 57 4.78 -3.36 5.78
CA LYS A 57 5.95 -3.85 6.51
C LYS A 57 6.73 -4.83 5.64
N ARG A 58 8.03 -4.93 5.89
CA ARG A 58 8.87 -5.96 5.31
C ARG A 58 8.39 -7.33 5.80
N SER A 59 8.16 -8.24 4.85
CA SER A 59 7.81 -9.63 5.13
C SER A 59 8.89 -10.31 5.96
N PRO A 60 8.57 -11.32 6.80
CA PRO A 60 9.55 -12.07 7.59
C PRO A 60 10.66 -12.69 6.73
N ASP A 61 10.34 -13.13 5.51
CA ASP A 61 11.30 -13.65 4.54
C ASP A 61 12.24 -12.57 3.97
N GLY A 62 11.98 -11.30 4.28
CA GLY A 62 12.80 -10.17 3.88
C GLY A 62 12.80 -9.88 2.39
N LYS A 63 11.82 -10.40 1.64
CA LYS A 63 11.76 -10.31 0.16
C LYS A 63 10.72 -9.32 -0.36
N ASN A 64 9.58 -9.18 0.32
CA ASN A 64 8.43 -8.43 -0.15
C ASN A 64 7.90 -7.44 0.92
N TRP A 65 7.11 -6.48 0.47
CA TRP A 65 6.21 -5.68 1.30
C TRP A 65 4.88 -6.40 1.48
N GLU A 66 4.38 -6.40 2.71
CA GLU A 66 3.07 -6.90 3.11
C GLU A 66 2.32 -5.81 3.86
N LEU A 67 0.98 -5.85 3.89
CA LEU A 67 0.21 -4.91 4.71
C LEU A 67 0.57 -5.11 6.19
N ALA A 68 0.80 -4.01 6.89
CA ALA A 68 0.83 -4.02 8.34
C ALA A 68 -0.61 -4.03 8.83
N ASP A 69 -0.99 -5.08 9.55
CA ASP A 69 -2.30 -5.22 10.19
C ASP A 69 -2.52 -4.14 11.26
#